data_AF-A0A7S7TCL6-F1
#
_entry.id   AF-A0A7S7TCL6-F1
#
_cell.length_a   1.000
_cell.length_b   1.000
_cell.length_c   1.000
_cell.angle_alpha   90.00
_cell.angle_beta   90.00
_cell.angle_gamma   90.00
#
_symmetry.space_group_name_H-M   'P 1'
#
loop_
_entity.id
_entity.type
_entity.pdbx_description
1 polymer ?
#
loop_
_entity_poly.entity_id
_entity_poly.type
_entity_poly.pdbx_seq_one_letter_code
_entity_poly.pdbx_strand_id
1 'polypeptide(L)'
;MRSVRTRSRSVMSRWVSFLADQRGAAALEVPAIWLFLMLIILLPLADIAVAGFQFISARQALRNFGQSILYAPPPDVTNASAWSSTATAKADSRYPIPSIQLICGDSNAVCTSANSGADQPKYYVYSTTVTLTPIVTRTWLCNSTNTNPCSFTLSYSERFQ
;
A
#
# COMPACT_ATOMS: atom_id res chain seq x y z
N MET A 1 39.12 -75.03 39.67
CA MET A 1 39.42 -73.74 38.98
C MET A 1 38.13 -73.20 38.36
N ARG A 2 37.62 -72.06 38.82
CA ARG A 2 36.42 -71.40 38.25
C ARG A 2 36.85 -70.08 37.61
N SER A 3 36.72 -69.99 36.29
CA SER A 3 36.93 -68.77 35.52
C SER A 3 35.62 -67.97 35.47
N VAL A 4 35.64 -66.75 36.01
CA VAL A 4 34.52 -65.80 36.00
C VAL A 4 34.69 -64.89 34.78
N ARG A 5 33.73 -64.91 33.85
CA ARG A 5 33.65 -63.95 32.75
C ARG A 5 32.90 -62.70 33.20
N THR A 6 33.57 -61.56 33.19
CA THR A 6 32.95 -60.24 33.33
C THR A 6 32.33 -59.81 32.00
N ARG A 7 31.00 -59.62 32.01
CA ARG A 7 30.20 -59.17 30.86
C ARG A 7 30.50 -57.69 30.57
N SER A 8 30.87 -57.41 29.32
CA SER A 8 30.93 -56.07 28.73
C SER A 8 29.61 -55.32 28.96
N ARG A 9 29.67 -54.23 29.74
CA ARG A 9 28.61 -53.24 29.97
C ARG A 9 29.23 -51.85 29.79
N SER A 10 29.51 -51.43 28.56
CA SER A 10 30.00 -50.05 28.33
C SER A 10 29.45 -49.35 27.09
N VAL A 11 28.62 -50.01 26.28
CA VAL A 11 28.10 -49.40 25.03
C VAL A 11 26.72 -48.74 25.23
N MET A 12 25.99 -49.12 26.28
CA MET A 12 24.62 -48.61 26.52
C MET A 12 24.55 -47.21 27.15
N SER A 13 25.63 -46.69 27.77
CA SER A 13 25.54 -45.40 28.47
C SER A 13 25.58 -44.17 27.55
N ARG A 14 26.23 -44.25 26.37
CA ARG A 14 26.31 -43.10 25.45
C ARG A 14 24.97 -42.75 24.80
N TRP A 15 24.15 -43.76 24.50
CA TRP A 15 22.82 -43.56 23.91
C TRP A 15 21.83 -42.95 24.91
N VAL A 16 21.99 -43.24 26.21
CA VAL A 16 21.14 -42.67 27.27
C VAL A 16 21.49 -41.21 27.54
N SER A 17 22.75 -40.80 27.41
CA SER A 17 23.14 -39.37 27.52
C SER A 17 22.57 -38.50 26.40
N PHE A 18 22.41 -39.01 25.18
CA PHE A 18 21.74 -38.27 24.10
C PHE A 18 20.22 -38.12 24.31
N LEU A 19 19.57 -39.08 24.98
CA LEU A 19 18.17 -38.97 25.40
C LEU A 19 17.97 -38.03 26.59
N ALA A 20 18.98 -37.87 27.46
CA ALA A 20 18.93 -36.96 28.60
C ALA A 20 19.01 -35.47 28.20
N ASP A 21 19.52 -35.15 27.01
CA ASP A 21 19.67 -33.77 26.52
C ASP A 21 18.45 -33.25 25.72
N GLN A 22 17.30 -33.91 25.86
CA GLN A 22 16.01 -33.40 25.36
C GLN A 22 15.62 -32.04 25.97
N ARG A 23 16.23 -31.65 27.09
CA ARG A 23 16.02 -30.33 27.71
C ARG A 23 16.61 -29.19 26.88
N GLY A 24 17.69 -29.43 26.13
CA GLY A 24 18.29 -28.45 25.24
C GLY A 24 17.46 -28.22 23.97
N ALA A 25 16.87 -29.28 23.41
CA ALA A 25 15.94 -29.19 22.28
C ALA A 25 14.66 -28.44 22.69
N ALA A 26 14.04 -28.80 23.81
CA ALA A 26 12.87 -28.10 24.34
C ALA A 26 13.16 -26.62 24.71
N ALA A 27 14.38 -26.30 25.12
CA ALA A 27 14.79 -24.93 25.39
C ALA A 27 14.95 -24.07 24.13
N LEU A 28 15.20 -24.68 22.97
CA LEU A 28 15.31 -23.98 21.68
C LEU A 28 13.95 -23.86 20.96
N GLU A 29 13.01 -24.76 21.25
CA GLU A 29 11.64 -24.71 20.72
C GLU A 29 10.87 -23.48 21.22
N VAL A 30 10.99 -23.12 22.51
CA VAL A 30 10.28 -21.96 23.08
C VAL A 30 10.63 -20.63 22.39
N PRO A 31 11.91 -20.24 22.23
CA PRO A 31 12.27 -19.02 21.52
C PRO A 31 11.94 -19.10 20.01
N ALA A 32 12.02 -20.28 19.39
CA ALA A 32 11.63 -20.45 18.00
C ALA A 32 10.12 -20.24 17.78
N ILE A 33 9.28 -20.82 18.64
CA ILE A 33 7.82 -20.62 18.62
C ILE A 33 7.48 -19.15 18.91
N TRP A 34 8.14 -18.55 19.90
CA TRP A 34 7.91 -17.14 20.24
C TRP A 34 8.27 -16.22 19.07
N LEU A 35 9.41 -16.45 18.41
CA LEU A 35 9.82 -15.69 17.23
C LEU A 35 8.83 -15.88 16.08
N PHE A 36 8.37 -17.11 15.84
CA PHE A 36 7.36 -17.41 14.83
C PHE A 36 6.04 -16.69 15.10
N LEU A 37 5.55 -16.71 16.35
CA LEU A 37 4.34 -15.97 16.76
C LEU A 37 4.51 -14.46 16.59
N MET A 38 5.67 -13.91 16.97
CA MET A 38 5.99 -12.51 16.76
C MET A 38 5.98 -12.14 15.28
N LEU A 39 6.60 -12.94 14.42
CA LEU A 39 6.64 -12.68 12.98
C LEU A 39 5.24 -12.75 12.35
N ILE A 40 4.42 -13.73 12.72
CA ILE A 40 3.05 -13.87 12.20
C ILE A 40 2.15 -12.69 12.58
N ILE A 41 2.39 -12.05 13.73
CA ILE A 41 1.58 -10.91 14.16
C ILE A 41 2.15 -9.60 13.61
N LEU A 42 3.46 -9.39 13.74
CA LEU A 42 4.10 -8.12 13.41
C LEU A 42 4.21 -7.89 11.90
N LEU A 43 4.46 -8.91 11.08
CA LEU A 43 4.59 -8.74 9.63
C LEU A 43 3.28 -8.30 8.97
N PRO A 44 2.12 -8.95 9.20
CA PRO A 44 0.84 -8.49 8.67
C PRO A 44 0.44 -7.11 9.20
N LEU A 45 0.74 -6.82 10.47
CA LEU A 45 0.44 -5.52 11.05
C LEU A 45 1.26 -4.40 10.39
N ALA A 46 2.53 -4.66 10.13
CA ALA A 46 3.40 -3.74 9.40
C ALA A 46 2.90 -3.49 7.96
N ASP A 47 2.48 -4.55 7.25
CA ASP A 47 1.89 -4.42 5.91
C ASP A 47 0.67 -3.49 5.91
N ILE A 48 -0.26 -3.69 6.87
CA ILE A 48 -1.48 -2.87 6.98
C ILE A 48 -1.12 -1.42 7.31
N ALA A 49 -0.17 -1.21 8.22
CA ALA A 49 0.27 0.14 8.59
C ALA A 49 0.89 0.87 7.39
N VAL A 50 1.80 0.23 6.64
CA VAL A 50 2.42 0.81 5.45
C VAL A 50 1.36 1.12 4.39
N ALA A 51 0.44 0.20 4.14
CA ALA A 51 -0.66 0.42 3.21
C ALA A 51 -1.54 1.62 3.63
N GLY A 52 -1.85 1.72 4.92
CA GLY A 52 -2.60 2.86 5.48
C GLY A 52 -1.87 4.19 5.30
N PHE A 53 -0.56 4.24 5.58
CA PHE A 53 0.23 5.45 5.36
C PHE A 53 0.30 5.85 3.89
N GLN A 54 0.46 4.91 2.97
CA GLN A 54 0.44 5.18 1.52
C GLN A 54 -0.92 5.72 1.06
N PHE A 55 -2.02 5.17 1.59
CA PHE A 55 -3.37 5.64 1.27
C PHE A 55 -3.61 7.07 1.76
N ILE A 56 -3.28 7.35 3.03
CA ILE A 56 -3.48 8.67 3.63
C ILE A 56 -2.62 9.72 2.94
N SER A 57 -1.35 9.41 2.69
CA SER A 57 -0.43 10.33 1.99
C SER A 57 -0.90 10.65 0.57
N ALA A 58 -1.38 9.65 -0.17
CA ALA A 58 -1.98 9.89 -1.48
C ALA A 58 -3.24 10.78 -1.40
N ARG A 59 -4.10 10.56 -0.40
CA ARG A 59 -5.29 11.40 -0.21
C ARG A 59 -4.94 12.83 0.15
N GLN A 60 -3.88 13.02 0.93
CA GLN A 60 -3.40 14.34 1.28
C GLN A 60 -2.73 15.04 0.09
N ALA A 61 -1.99 14.31 -0.75
CA ALA A 61 -1.46 14.83 -2.00
C ALA A 61 -2.57 15.32 -2.95
N LEU A 62 -3.68 14.57 -3.08
CA LEU A 62 -4.85 14.99 -3.86
C LEU A 62 -5.48 16.28 -3.33
N ARG A 63 -5.57 16.46 -2.01
CA ARG A 63 -6.07 17.71 -1.39
C ARG A 63 -5.12 18.87 -1.61
N ASN A 64 -3.81 18.65 -1.41
CA ASN A 64 -2.80 19.69 -1.63
C ASN A 64 -2.79 20.14 -3.09
N PHE A 65 -2.99 19.21 -4.03
CA PHE A 65 -3.15 19.52 -5.44
C PHE A 65 -4.38 20.41 -5.71
N GLY A 66 -5.54 20.08 -5.14
CA GLY A 66 -6.76 20.90 -5.28
C GLY A 66 -6.56 22.32 -4.75
N GLN A 67 -5.96 22.45 -3.56
CA GLN A 67 -5.57 23.74 -3.01
C GLN A 67 -4.58 24.49 -3.92
N SER A 68 -3.61 23.80 -4.54
CA SER A 68 -2.65 24.43 -5.45
C SER A 68 -3.31 25.02 -6.70
N ILE A 69 -4.38 24.40 -7.19
CA ILE A 69 -5.19 24.92 -8.29
C ILE A 69 -6.02 26.11 -7.81
N LEU A 70 -6.57 26.04 -6.60
CA LEU A 70 -7.38 27.10 -6.03
C LEU A 70 -6.60 28.41 -5.83
N TYR A 71 -5.38 28.34 -5.32
CA TYR A 71 -4.55 29.53 -5.07
C TYR A 71 -3.78 30.04 -6.29
N ALA A 72 -3.48 29.16 -7.25
CA ALA A 72 -2.74 29.50 -8.46
C ALA A 72 -3.38 28.81 -9.67
N PRO A 73 -4.59 29.26 -10.07
CA PRO A 73 -5.31 28.66 -11.17
C PRO A 73 -4.51 28.78 -12.47
N PRO A 74 -4.54 27.75 -13.34
CA PRO A 74 -4.01 27.88 -14.69
C PRO A 74 -4.69 29.04 -15.45
N PRO A 75 -3.95 29.78 -16.29
CA PRO A 75 -4.41 31.04 -16.86
C PRO A 75 -5.60 30.93 -17.83
N ASP A 76 -5.84 29.76 -18.43
CA ASP A 76 -6.83 29.58 -19.50
C ASP A 76 -7.85 28.50 -19.17
N VAL A 77 -8.97 28.86 -18.52
CA VAL A 77 -10.12 27.96 -18.27
C VAL A 77 -11.02 27.75 -19.49
N THR A 78 -10.82 28.55 -20.54
CA THR A 78 -11.59 28.47 -21.80
C THR A 78 -11.14 27.35 -22.72
N ASN A 79 -9.97 26.77 -22.46
CA ASN A 79 -9.44 25.63 -23.18
C ASN A 79 -9.17 24.48 -22.21
N ALA A 80 -10.15 23.59 -22.05
CA ALA A 80 -10.10 22.49 -21.09
C ALA A 80 -8.89 21.55 -21.26
N SER A 81 -8.39 21.34 -22.48
CA SER A 81 -7.21 20.51 -22.73
C SER A 81 -5.91 21.22 -22.35
N ALA A 82 -5.76 22.51 -22.65
CA ALA A 82 -4.60 23.28 -22.20
C ALA A 82 -4.60 23.46 -20.67
N TRP A 83 -5.77 23.71 -20.10
CA TRP A 83 -5.99 23.80 -18.66
C TRP A 83 -5.60 22.50 -17.96
N SER A 84 -6.09 21.36 -18.45
CA SER A 84 -5.81 20.05 -17.84
C SER A 84 -4.33 19.70 -17.89
N SER A 85 -3.63 19.96 -19.00
CA SER A 85 -2.19 19.76 -19.11
C SER A 85 -1.38 20.65 -18.14
N THR A 86 -1.80 21.90 -17.94
CA THR A 86 -1.12 22.83 -17.03
C THR A 86 -1.42 22.48 -15.57
N ALA A 87 -2.63 22.02 -15.29
CA ALA A 87 -3.04 21.55 -13.98
C ALA A 87 -2.27 20.27 -13.60
N THR A 88 -2.22 19.25 -14.46
CA THR A 88 -1.48 18.00 -14.15
C THR A 88 0.01 18.22 -13.97
N ALA A 89 0.60 19.24 -14.61
CA ALA A 89 2.00 19.62 -14.38
C ALA A 89 2.28 20.09 -12.94
N LYS A 90 1.26 20.50 -12.17
CA LYS A 90 1.39 20.86 -10.75
C LYS A 90 1.31 19.65 -9.81
N ALA A 91 1.00 18.47 -10.31
CA ALA A 91 0.90 17.26 -9.48
C ALA A 91 2.27 16.85 -8.93
N ASP A 92 2.30 16.29 -7.73
CA ASP A 92 3.52 15.71 -7.15
C ASP A 92 3.93 14.48 -7.97
N SER A 93 5.20 14.37 -8.34
CA SER A 93 5.74 13.25 -9.12
C SER A 93 5.53 11.89 -8.44
N ARG A 94 5.36 11.86 -7.11
CA ARG A 94 5.09 10.64 -6.33
C ARG A 94 3.65 10.16 -6.43
N TYR A 95 2.72 11.06 -6.74
CA TYR A 95 1.29 10.77 -6.90
C TYR A 95 0.80 11.40 -8.20
N PRO A 96 1.21 10.83 -9.36
CA PRO A 96 0.87 11.41 -10.65
C PRO A 96 -0.64 11.36 -10.87
N ILE A 97 -1.16 12.46 -11.39
CA ILE A 97 -2.57 12.58 -11.80
C ILE A 97 -2.59 12.42 -13.33
N PRO A 98 -2.94 11.23 -13.87
CA PRO A 98 -2.85 10.96 -15.30
C PRO A 98 -3.88 11.73 -16.12
N SER A 99 -5.02 12.07 -15.50
CA SER A 99 -6.08 12.83 -16.16
C SER A 99 -6.87 13.65 -15.16
N ILE A 100 -7.17 14.88 -15.54
CA ILE A 100 -8.11 15.77 -14.86
C ILE A 100 -9.20 16.16 -15.85
N GLN A 101 -10.45 16.12 -15.39
CA GLN A 101 -11.62 16.48 -16.17
C GLN A 101 -12.24 17.73 -15.57
N LEU A 102 -12.39 18.75 -16.39
CA LEU A 102 -13.11 19.97 -16.04
C LEU A 102 -14.58 19.77 -16.40
N ILE A 103 -15.49 20.14 -15.50
CA ILE A 103 -16.93 20.00 -15.71
C ILE A 103 -17.58 21.39 -15.73
N CYS A 104 -18.30 21.66 -16.82
CA CYS A 104 -18.85 22.97 -17.15
C CYS A 104 -20.38 22.95 -17.19
N GLY A 105 -20.99 24.02 -16.67
CA GLY A 105 -22.43 24.26 -16.72
C GLY A 105 -23.25 23.46 -15.69
N ASP A 106 -24.57 23.66 -15.74
CA ASP A 106 -25.56 23.00 -14.85
C ASP A 106 -25.90 21.57 -15.26
N SER A 107 -25.55 21.19 -16.50
CA SER A 107 -25.80 19.86 -17.06
C SER A 107 -24.72 18.83 -16.71
N ASN A 108 -23.74 19.18 -15.87
CA ASN A 108 -22.65 18.29 -15.43
C ASN A 108 -21.84 17.70 -16.61
N ALA A 109 -21.74 18.44 -17.71
CA ALA A 109 -21.05 18.01 -18.93
C ALA A 109 -19.55 18.35 -18.87
N VAL A 110 -18.71 17.45 -19.41
CA VAL A 110 -17.27 17.72 -19.55
C VAL A 110 -17.08 18.99 -20.38
N CYS A 111 -16.17 19.86 -19.93
CA CYS A 111 -15.83 21.08 -20.66
C CYS A 111 -15.17 20.73 -22.00
N THR A 112 -15.68 21.33 -23.06
CA THR A 112 -15.22 21.27 -24.44
C THR A 112 -15.18 22.69 -24.99
N SER A 113 -14.51 22.93 -26.11
CA SER A 113 -14.44 24.28 -26.71
C SER A 113 -15.79 24.95 -26.99
N ALA A 114 -16.90 24.18 -27.03
CA ALA A 114 -18.26 24.70 -27.22
C ALA A 114 -18.95 25.17 -25.91
N ASN A 115 -18.51 24.69 -24.75
CA ASN A 115 -19.07 24.97 -23.42
C ASN A 115 -17.99 25.34 -22.39
N SER A 116 -16.88 25.94 -22.84
CA SER A 116 -15.77 26.41 -22.01
C SER A 116 -15.79 27.95 -21.93
N GLY A 117 -16.92 28.55 -21.56
CA GLY A 117 -16.93 29.97 -21.18
C GLY A 117 -16.18 30.16 -19.86
N ALA A 118 -15.55 31.32 -19.65
CA ALA A 118 -14.80 31.61 -18.42
C ALA A 118 -15.65 31.49 -17.13
N ASP A 119 -16.96 31.72 -17.24
CA ASP A 119 -17.93 31.65 -16.12
C ASP A 119 -18.61 30.27 -15.97
N GLN A 120 -18.28 29.31 -16.84
CA GLN A 120 -18.94 28.00 -16.89
C GLN A 120 -18.30 26.86 -16.08
N PRO A 121 -16.98 26.83 -15.76
CA PRO A 121 -16.41 25.70 -15.01
C PRO A 121 -16.91 25.71 -13.56
N LYS A 122 -17.57 24.64 -13.14
CA LYS A 122 -18.13 24.52 -11.77
C LYS A 122 -17.32 23.62 -10.87
N TYR A 123 -16.78 22.54 -11.41
CA TYR A 123 -15.99 21.58 -10.65
C TYR A 123 -15.02 20.85 -11.55
N TYR A 124 -13.98 20.31 -10.94
CA TYR A 124 -12.98 19.50 -11.60
C TYR A 124 -12.84 18.18 -10.86
N VAL A 125 -12.67 17.11 -11.63
CA VAL A 125 -12.58 15.74 -11.13
C VAL A 125 -11.26 15.16 -11.59
N TYR A 126 -10.55 14.52 -10.68
CA TYR A 126 -9.27 13.91 -10.97
C TYR A 126 -9.10 12.65 -10.14
N SER A 127 -8.15 11.82 -10.55
CA SER A 127 -7.82 10.61 -9.82
C SER A 127 -6.33 10.39 -9.77
N THR A 128 -5.87 9.70 -8.74
CA THR A 128 -4.51 9.18 -8.65
C THR A 128 -4.58 7.68 -8.43
N THR A 129 -3.58 6.96 -8.92
CA THR A 129 -3.44 5.53 -8.65
C THR A 129 -2.32 5.33 -7.63
N VAL A 130 -2.57 4.48 -6.63
CA VAL A 130 -1.57 4.08 -5.64
C VAL A 130 -1.40 2.58 -5.74
N THR A 131 -0.15 2.13 -5.83
CA THR A 131 0.20 0.71 -5.88
C THR A 131 0.78 0.28 -4.54
N LEU A 132 0.06 -0.61 -3.86
CA LEU A 132 0.51 -1.21 -2.62
C LEU A 132 1.48 -2.37 -2.91
N THR A 133 2.49 -2.53 -2.06
CA THR A 133 3.43 -3.67 -2.13
C THR A 133 3.48 -4.44 -0.81
N PRO A 134 2.37 -5.07 -0.37
CA PRO A 134 2.37 -5.88 0.84
C PRO A 134 3.22 -7.15 0.65
N ILE A 135 3.79 -7.64 1.75
CA ILE A 135 4.67 -8.81 1.79
C ILE A 135 3.86 -10.08 2.10
N VAL A 136 3.08 -10.07 3.17
CA VAL A 136 2.35 -11.23 3.71
C VAL A 136 0.87 -11.17 3.38
N THR A 137 0.30 -9.97 3.33
CA THR A 137 -1.15 -9.73 3.23
C THR A 137 -1.66 -9.53 1.80
N ARG A 138 -0.87 -9.89 0.77
CA ARG A 138 -1.21 -9.69 -0.65
C ARG A 138 -2.60 -10.19 -1.02
N THR A 139 -2.99 -11.38 -0.58
CA THR A 139 -4.30 -11.96 -0.93
C THR A 139 -5.48 -11.17 -0.36
N TRP A 140 -5.28 -10.47 0.75
CA TRP A 140 -6.33 -9.68 1.40
C TRP A 140 -6.34 -8.22 0.94
N LEU A 141 -5.15 -7.62 0.79
CA LEU A 141 -4.98 -6.22 0.44
C LEU A 141 -4.94 -5.98 -1.08
N CYS A 142 -4.66 -6.99 -1.90
CA CYS A 142 -4.64 -6.88 -3.35
C CYS A 142 -5.84 -7.56 -3.98
N ASN A 143 -7.03 -6.98 -3.76
CA ASN A 143 -8.29 -7.45 -4.35
C ASN A 143 -8.94 -6.38 -5.25
N SER A 144 -8.12 -5.52 -5.85
CA SER A 144 -8.59 -4.51 -6.79
C SER A 144 -9.01 -5.16 -8.11
N THR A 145 -10.07 -4.64 -8.72
CA THR A 145 -10.55 -5.05 -10.05
C THR A 145 -9.72 -4.46 -11.20
N ASN A 146 -8.70 -3.66 -10.90
CA ASN A 146 -7.77 -3.11 -11.89
C ASN A 146 -6.84 -4.17 -12.49
N THR A 147 -6.17 -3.82 -13.60
CA THR A 147 -5.13 -4.65 -14.24
C THR A 147 -4.04 -5.11 -13.26
N ASN A 148 -3.72 -4.27 -12.27
CA ASN A 148 -2.89 -4.63 -11.13
C ASN A 148 -3.76 -4.78 -9.87
N PRO A 149 -3.85 -5.98 -9.26
CA PRO A 149 -4.76 -6.23 -8.13
C PRO A 149 -4.35 -5.49 -6.85
N CYS A 150 -3.10 -5.03 -6.74
CA CYS A 150 -2.61 -4.19 -5.64
C CYS A 150 -2.72 -2.68 -5.92
N SER A 151 -3.31 -2.27 -7.06
CA SER A 151 -3.42 -0.86 -7.43
C SER A 151 -4.83 -0.32 -7.21
N PHE A 152 -4.92 0.77 -6.46
CA PHE A 152 -6.16 1.40 -6.07
C PHE A 152 -6.25 2.80 -6.69
N THR A 153 -7.36 3.07 -7.35
CA THR A 153 -7.63 4.39 -7.94
C THR A 153 -8.46 5.21 -6.95
N LEU A 154 -7.92 6.35 -6.56
CA LEU A 154 -8.54 7.32 -5.67
C LEU A 154 -9.11 8.46 -6.50
N SER A 155 -10.43 8.55 -6.59
CA SER A 155 -11.11 9.69 -7.23
C SER A 155 -11.34 10.82 -6.23
N TYR A 156 -11.24 12.05 -6.72
CA TYR A 156 -11.47 13.25 -5.95
C TYR A 156 -12.06 14.34 -6.85
N SER A 157 -12.92 15.17 -6.27
CA SER A 157 -13.56 16.28 -6.96
C SER A 157 -13.57 17.52 -6.07
N GLU A 158 -13.30 18.66 -6.69
CA GLU A 158 -13.34 19.97 -6.03
C GLU A 158 -14.08 20.98 -6.90
N ARG A 159 -14.66 21.99 -6.26
CA ARG A 159 -15.38 23.08 -6.94
C ARG A 159 -14.41 24.16 -7.39
N PHE A 160 -14.73 24.78 -8.52
CA PHE A 160 -14.18 26.09 -8.89
C PHE A 160 -14.81 27.15 -7.98
N GLN A 161 -14.02 28.15 -7.56
CA GLN A 161 -14.46 29.23 -6.68
C GLN A 161 -14.94 30.43 -7.49
#